data_AF-A0A7X7USQ7-F1
#
_entry.id   AF-A0A7X7USQ7-F1
#
_cell.length_a   1.000
_cell.length_b   1.000
_cell.length_c   1.000
_cell.angle_alpha   90.00
_cell.angle_beta   90.00
_cell.angle_gamma   90.00
#
_symmetry.space_group_name_H-M   'P 1'
#
loop_
_entity.id
_entity.type
_entity.pdbx_description
1 polymer ?
#
loop_
_entity_poly.entity_id
_entity_poly.type
_entity_poly.pdbx_seq_one_letter_code
_entity_poly.pdbx_strand_id
1 'polypeptide(L)'
;MRRQLILPLVIIVFSAFLLSCTEEIKECERKNTTDIEVVNFSGIPVIFKLWIEDVGFTEEQRIDNGASYIFHSISATKAQLWIDMGSHWYWTEEYTLTACEQFTFTWSG
;
A
#
# COMPACT_ATOMS: atom_id res chain seq x y z
N MET A 1 -51.85 47.21 -5.41
CA MET A 1 -51.47 46.09 -4.52
C MET A 1 -51.40 44.80 -5.33
N ARG A 2 -50.21 44.25 -5.59
CA ARG A 2 -50.00 42.86 -6.02
C ARG A 2 -48.61 42.44 -5.52
N ARG A 3 -48.59 41.67 -4.44
CA ARG A 3 -47.43 40.92 -3.96
C ARG A 3 -47.50 39.49 -4.53
N GLN A 4 -46.35 38.82 -4.47
CA GLN A 4 -46.16 37.36 -4.40
C GLN A 4 -46.01 36.63 -5.75
N LEU A 5 -45.13 35.65 -5.94
CA LEU A 5 -44.05 35.04 -5.13
C LEU A 5 -43.36 34.10 -6.15
N ILE A 6 -42.29 34.54 -6.82
CA ILE A 6 -41.52 33.68 -7.75
C ILE A 6 -40.13 33.53 -7.13
N LEU A 7 -40.01 32.79 -6.02
CA LEU A 7 -38.70 32.61 -5.38
C LEU A 7 -38.40 31.27 -4.66
N PRO A 8 -39.30 30.27 -4.52
CA PRO A 8 -38.91 29.06 -3.77
C PRO A 8 -38.28 27.95 -4.64
N LEU A 9 -38.38 27.99 -5.97
CA LEU A 9 -38.04 26.82 -6.80
C LEU A 9 -36.54 26.71 -7.17
N VAL A 10 -35.80 27.82 -7.19
CA VAL A 10 -34.38 27.83 -7.64
C VAL A 10 -33.43 27.32 -6.55
N ILE A 11 -33.86 27.33 -5.28
CA ILE A 11 -33.00 26.96 -4.14
C ILE A 11 -32.90 25.43 -3.96
N ILE A 12 -33.88 24.65 -4.42
CA ILE A 12 -33.93 23.19 -4.21
C ILE A 12 -32.97 22.42 -5.13
N VAL A 13 -32.61 22.98 -6.30
CA VAL A 13 -31.68 22.31 -7.23
C VAL A 13 -30.22 22.48 -6.80
N PHE A 14 -29.90 23.54 -6.06
CA PHE A 14 -28.53 23.81 -5.61
C PHE A 14 -28.10 22.98 -4.39
N SER A 15 -29.06 22.49 -3.58
CA SER A 15 -28.77 21.65 -2.41
C SER A 15 -28.49 20.18 -2.77
N ALA A 16 -28.92 19.71 -3.94
CA ALA A 16 -28.65 18.34 -4.37
C ALA A 16 -27.22 18.12 -4.90
N PHE A 17 -26.52 19.20 -5.29
CA PHE A 17 -25.16 19.12 -5.84
C PHE A 17 -24.04 19.13 -4.79
N LEU A 18 -24.34 19.42 -3.52
CA LEU A 18 -23.35 19.44 -2.43
C LEU A 18 -23.14 18.08 -1.75
N LEU A 19 -23.89 17.04 -2.14
CA LEU A 19 -23.88 15.72 -1.49
C LEU A 19 -23.08 14.63 -2.24
N SER A 20 -22.43 14.96 -3.36
CA SER A 20 -21.81 13.93 -4.23
C SER A 20 -20.28 13.78 -4.14
N CYS A 21 -19.62 14.38 -3.15
CA CYS A 21 -18.18 14.19 -2.92
C CYS A 21 -17.86 13.73 -1.50
N THR A 22 -18.46 12.63 -1.04
CA THR A 22 -17.79 11.78 -0.07
C THR A 22 -17.14 10.65 -0.84
N GLU A 23 -15.89 10.83 -1.25
CA GLU A 23 -15.05 9.70 -1.65
C GLU A 23 -14.93 8.78 -0.44
N GLU A 24 -15.33 7.53 -0.60
CA GLU A 24 -15.15 6.50 0.41
C GLU A 24 -13.64 6.30 0.59
N ILE A 25 -13.12 6.70 1.73
CA ILE A 25 -11.69 6.52 2.08
C ILE A 25 -11.41 5.02 2.02
N LYS A 26 -10.42 4.62 1.21
CA LYS A 26 -10.08 3.21 1.07
C LYS A 26 -9.60 2.66 2.42
N GLU A 27 -9.86 1.38 2.69
CA GLU A 27 -9.45 0.79 3.95
C GLU A 27 -7.93 0.87 4.18
N CYS A 28 -7.12 0.74 3.12
CA CYS A 28 -5.67 0.90 3.17
C CYS A 28 -5.23 2.34 3.49
N GLU A 29 -5.94 3.36 3.01
CA GLU A 29 -5.70 4.77 3.38
C GLU A 29 -6.04 4.97 4.86
N ARG A 30 -7.17 4.43 5.30
CA ARG A 30 -7.61 4.53 6.70
C ARG A 30 -6.63 3.84 7.66
N LYS A 31 -6.07 2.69 7.27
CA LYS A 31 -5.13 1.90 8.09
C LYS A 31 -3.66 2.28 7.84
N ASN A 32 -3.37 3.16 6.89
CA ASN A 32 -2.03 3.44 6.39
C ASN A 32 -1.25 2.16 6.05
N THR A 33 -1.84 1.30 5.22
CA THR A 33 -1.24 0.02 4.83
C THR A 33 -1.03 -0.11 3.33
N THR A 34 -0.09 -0.95 2.93
CA THR A 34 0.14 -1.36 1.55
C THR A 34 0.49 -2.84 1.45
N ASP A 35 0.48 -3.38 0.25
CA ASP A 35 0.97 -4.72 -0.05
C ASP A 35 2.36 -4.63 -0.68
N ILE A 36 3.24 -5.57 -0.32
CA ILE A 36 4.60 -5.63 -0.84
C ILE A 36 4.81 -6.97 -1.52
N GLU A 37 5.07 -6.94 -2.81
CA GLU A 37 5.50 -8.12 -3.56
C GLU A 37 7.01 -8.25 -3.55
N VAL A 38 7.52 -9.46 -3.31
CA VAL A 38 8.94 -9.80 -3.43
C VAL A 38 9.07 -10.85 -4.51
N VAL A 39 9.86 -10.54 -5.55
CA VAL A 39 10.12 -11.43 -6.68
C VAL A 39 11.58 -11.88 -6.65
N ASN A 40 11.80 -13.20 -6.78
CA ASN A 40 13.14 -13.79 -6.79
C ASN A 40 13.54 -14.24 -8.20
N PHE A 41 14.63 -13.68 -8.73
CA PHE A 41 15.28 -14.07 -9.97
C PHE A 41 16.77 -14.42 -9.79
N SER A 42 17.19 -14.79 -8.57
CA SER A 42 18.60 -15.09 -8.25
C SER A 42 19.14 -16.40 -8.84
N GLY A 43 18.31 -17.20 -9.52
CA GLY A 43 18.69 -18.52 -10.01
C GLY A 43 18.63 -19.63 -8.94
N ILE A 44 18.44 -19.29 -7.67
CA ILE A 44 18.30 -20.23 -6.55
C ILE A 44 17.13 -19.84 -5.63
N PRO A 45 16.60 -20.76 -4.81
CA PRO A 45 15.67 -20.42 -3.75
C PRO A 45 16.37 -19.58 -2.67
N VAL A 46 15.70 -18.54 -2.19
CA VAL A 46 16.26 -17.57 -1.24
C VAL A 46 15.23 -17.28 -0.15
N ILE A 47 15.71 -17.02 1.06
CA ILE A 47 14.86 -16.63 2.19
C ILE A 47 14.81 -15.10 2.25
N PHE A 48 13.61 -14.55 2.29
CA PHE A 48 13.36 -13.13 2.39
C PHE A 48 12.61 -12.80 3.68
N LYS A 49 12.85 -11.60 4.23
CA LYS A 49 11.97 -10.97 5.21
C LYS A 49 12.04 -9.46 5.03
N LEU A 50 11.03 -8.76 5.54
CA LEU A 50 11.00 -7.31 5.52
C LEU A 50 11.32 -6.79 6.92
N TRP A 51 12.13 -5.74 7.00
CA TRP A 51 12.18 -4.87 8.16
C TRP A 51 11.28 -3.67 7.90
N ILE A 52 10.38 -3.36 8.82
CA ILE A 52 9.42 -2.24 8.76
C ILE A 52 9.65 -1.35 9.97
N GLU A 53 9.80 -0.04 9.79
CA GLU A 53 10.27 0.90 10.83
C GLU A 53 9.48 0.85 12.15
N ASP A 54 8.16 0.69 12.08
CA ASP A 54 7.24 0.72 13.23
C ASP A 54 6.82 -0.67 13.74
N VAL A 55 7.12 -1.74 12.99
CA VAL A 55 6.73 -3.13 13.32
C VAL A 55 7.94 -4.02 13.63
N GLY A 56 9.08 -3.79 13.00
CA GLY A 56 10.25 -4.67 13.04
C GLY A 56 10.25 -5.68 11.89
N PHE A 57 10.72 -6.90 12.16
CA PHE A 57 10.85 -7.93 11.12
C PHE A 57 9.56 -8.72 10.90
N THR A 58 9.22 -8.97 9.63
CA THR A 58 8.20 -9.94 9.25
C THR A 58 8.70 -11.38 9.40
N GLU A 59 7.78 -12.34 9.24
CA GLU A 59 8.15 -13.73 9.08
C GLU A 59 9.03 -13.96 7.84
N GLU A 60 9.87 -14.98 7.93
CA GLU A 60 10.75 -15.41 6.85
C GLU A 60 9.98 -16.20 5.80
N GLN A 61 10.20 -15.85 4.53
CA GLN A 61 9.56 -16.46 3.38
C GLN A 61 10.61 -17.01 2.43
N ARG A 62 10.59 -18.31 2.21
CA ARG A 62 11.43 -18.97 1.21
C ARG A 62 10.74 -18.87 -0.15
N ILE A 63 11.35 -18.12 -1.07
CA ILE A 63 10.82 -17.90 -2.42
C ILE A 63 11.72 -18.61 -3.42
N ASP A 64 11.16 -19.54 -4.19
CA ASP A 64 11.89 -20.25 -5.25
C ASP A 64 12.25 -19.30 -6.41
N ASN A 65 13.24 -19.67 -7.22
CA ASN A 65 13.63 -18.88 -8.38
C ASN A 65 12.48 -18.76 -9.40
N GLY A 66 12.21 -17.54 -9.86
CA GLY A 66 11.11 -17.19 -10.75
C GLY A 66 9.75 -17.03 -10.07
N ALA A 67 9.68 -17.19 -8.73
CA ALA A 67 8.45 -17.03 -7.97
C ALA A 67 8.38 -15.66 -7.28
N SER A 68 7.18 -15.31 -6.80
CA SER A 68 6.95 -14.15 -5.95
C SER A 68 6.11 -14.50 -4.72
N TYR A 69 6.18 -13.63 -3.72
CA TYR A 69 5.35 -13.67 -2.52
C TYR A 69 4.87 -12.27 -2.17
N ILE A 70 3.61 -12.15 -1.73
CA ILE A 70 3.00 -10.87 -1.34
C ILE A 70 2.83 -10.84 0.17
N PHE A 71 3.47 -9.86 0.80
CA PHE A 71 3.21 -9.47 2.18
C PHE A 71 2.04 -8.49 2.20
N HIS A 72 0.94 -8.88 2.83
CA HIS A 72 -0.29 -8.09 2.82
C HIS A 72 -0.38 -7.14 4.01
N SER A 73 -1.04 -5.99 3.81
CA SER A 73 -1.40 -5.04 4.87
C SER A 73 -0.22 -4.58 5.73
N ILE A 74 0.92 -4.33 5.09
CA ILE A 74 2.14 -3.82 5.72
C ILE A 74 2.00 -2.33 5.99
N SER A 75 2.52 -1.85 7.13
CA SER A 75 2.52 -0.42 7.46
C SER A 75 3.22 0.37 6.36
N ALA A 76 2.54 1.38 5.82
CA ALA A 76 3.07 2.27 4.79
C ALA A 76 4.02 3.31 5.42
N THR A 77 5.18 2.82 5.85
CA THR A 77 6.30 3.58 6.39
C THR A 77 7.58 3.20 5.65
N LYS A 78 8.76 3.32 6.26
CA LYS A 78 9.99 2.78 5.71
C LYS A 78 10.06 1.27 5.82
N ALA A 79 10.49 0.65 4.73
CA ALA A 79 10.75 -0.78 4.67
C ALA A 79 12.11 -1.07 4.02
N GLN A 80 12.67 -2.22 4.37
CA GLN A 80 13.90 -2.74 3.81
C GLN A 80 13.76 -4.23 3.57
N LEU A 81 14.15 -4.72 2.39
CA LEU A 81 14.17 -6.14 2.10
C LEU A 81 15.47 -6.75 2.62
N TRP A 82 15.34 -7.82 3.40
CA TRP A 82 16.43 -8.64 3.90
C TRP A 82 16.43 -10.00 3.22
N ILE A 83 17.61 -10.45 2.82
CA ILE A 83 17.82 -11.62 1.98
C ILE A 83 18.86 -12.54 2.64
N ASP A 84 18.52 -13.80 2.90
CA ASP A 84 19.47 -14.83 3.33
C ASP A 84 19.72 -15.85 2.21
N MET A 85 20.99 -15.94 1.81
CA MET A 85 21.49 -16.85 0.79
C MET A 85 22.24 -18.06 1.38
N GLY A 86 22.03 -18.37 2.66
CA GLY A 86 22.50 -19.58 3.34
C GLY A 86 23.72 -19.40 4.25
N SER A 87 24.21 -18.18 4.44
CA SER A 87 25.37 -17.91 5.31
C SER A 87 25.42 -16.47 5.85
N HIS A 88 24.88 -15.52 5.08
CA HIS A 88 24.86 -14.11 5.43
C HIS A 88 23.55 -13.47 5.00
N TRP A 89 23.13 -12.50 5.81
CA TRP A 89 22.03 -11.61 5.49
C TRP A 89 22.55 -10.43 4.67
N TYR A 90 21.87 -10.16 3.57
CA TYR A 90 22.02 -8.98 2.73
C TYR A 90 20.78 -8.13 2.89
N TRP A 91 20.90 -6.83 2.64
CA TRP A 91 19.76 -5.92 2.73
C TRP A 91 19.81 -4.86 1.62
N THR A 92 18.64 -4.41 1.21
CA THR A 92 18.50 -3.28 0.27
C THR A 92 18.68 -1.94 1.00
N GLU A 93 18.61 -0.82 0.29
CA GLU A 93 18.37 0.46 0.96
C GLU A 93 16.95 0.51 1.58
N GLU A 94 16.70 1.54 2.39
CA GLU A 94 15.35 1.82 2.93
C GLU A 94 14.49 2.48 1.86
N TYR A 95 13.24 2.04 1.73
CA TYR A 95 12.25 2.62 0.85
C TYR A 95 11.06 3.15 1.64
N THR A 96 10.60 4.35 1.32
CA THR A 96 9.34 4.87 1.86
C THR A 96 8.18 4.30 1.06
N LEU A 97 7.28 3.62 1.76
CA LEU A 97 6.07 3.04 1.20
C LEU A 97 4.91 4.04 1.26
N THR A 98 4.02 3.92 0.29
CA THR A 98 2.80 4.74 0.20
C THR A 98 1.58 3.85 0.42
N ALA A 99 0.64 4.30 1.25
CA ALA A 99 -0.58 3.55 1.52
C ALA A 99 -1.38 3.35 0.22
N CYS A 100 -2.00 2.17 0.07
CA CYS A 100 -2.75 1.76 -1.12
C CYS A 100 -1.94 1.66 -2.43
N GLU A 101 -0.62 1.80 -2.42
CA GLU A 101 0.24 1.62 -3.59
C GLU A 101 1.12 0.40 -3.42
N GLN A 102 0.82 -0.68 -4.16
CA GLN A 102 1.62 -1.90 -4.11
C GLN A 102 3.08 -1.59 -4.48
N PHE A 103 3.99 -2.01 -3.61
CA PHE A 103 5.43 -1.90 -3.83
C PHE A 103 6.00 -3.25 -4.24
N THR A 104 6.98 -3.28 -5.14
CA THR A 104 7.61 -4.52 -5.58
C THR A 104 9.12 -4.46 -5.38
N PHE A 105 9.65 -5.39 -4.60
CA PHE A 105 11.07 -5.69 -4.59
C PHE A 105 11.38 -6.78 -5.61
N THR A 106 12.43 -6.58 -6.40
CA THR A 106 12.97 -7.61 -7.30
C THR A 106 14.42 -7.89 -6.91
N TRP A 107 14.73 -9.16 -6.65
CA TRP A 107 16.08 -9.61 -6.33
C TRP A 107 16.63 -10.49 -7.43
N SER A 108 17.78 -10.13 -8.03
CA SER A 108 18.41 -10.88 -9.13
C SER A 108 19.76 -11.50 -8.80
N GLY A 109 20.33 -11.25 -7.61
CA GLY A 109 21.67 -11.71 -7.22
C GLY A 109 22.80 -10.91 -7.86
#